data_AF-A0A7S2FQR1-F1
#
_entry.id   AF-A0A7S2FQR1-F1
#
_cell.length_a   1.000
_cell.length_b   1.000
_cell.length_c   1.000
_cell.angle_alpha   90.00
_cell.angle_beta   90.00
_cell.angle_gamma   90.00
#
_symmetry.space_group_name_H-M   'P 1'
#
loop_
_entity.id
_entity.type
_entity.pdbx_description
1 polymer ?
#
loop_
_entity_poly.entity_id
_entity_poly.type
_entity_poly.pdbx_seq_one_letter_code
_entity_poly.pdbx_strand_id
1 'polypeptide(L)'
;SYPERAAAAVAMEVEAEAVVRAAEAERQAAERQAEESRMAKIRAAREARAAAKEHHNADEAALAASKAQDAQVIRAAKRAAKREADAAQQEAASAAMSEADLEEARQREREDAAHQGKASIISINPEKTEVLAMAPSVGLRPFRFARVFEPSSSQKDVYERCGRAAVADLINGQSGCILVYGQTGSGKTHTMFGDGPSFGLVPRVCEEMLEAIGKRQRLGFKASLKVAYVEIFGAEVA
;
A
#
# COMPACT_ATOMS: atom_id res chain seq x y z
N SER A 1 72.21 -18.75 35.60
CA SER A 1 73.13 -18.89 34.44
C SER A 1 72.47 -18.22 33.22
N TYR A 2 73.22 -17.62 32.27
CA TYR A 2 72.66 -16.98 31.04
C TYR A 2 71.64 -17.86 30.24
N PRO A 3 71.79 -19.20 30.17
CA PRO A 3 70.84 -20.09 29.50
C PRO A 3 69.44 -20.15 30.13
N GLU A 4 69.31 -20.06 31.46
CA GLU A 4 68.00 -20.14 32.14
C GLU A 4 67.13 -18.91 31.86
N ARG A 5 67.75 -17.72 31.76
CA ARG A 5 67.03 -16.49 31.44
C ARG A 5 66.57 -16.46 29.99
N ALA A 6 67.37 -17.00 29.07
CA ALA A 6 66.99 -17.15 27.66
C ALA A 6 65.85 -18.16 27.49
N ALA A 7 65.89 -19.31 28.19
CA ALA A 7 64.83 -20.31 28.16
C ALA A 7 63.49 -19.77 28.71
N ALA A 8 63.54 -18.98 29.80
CA ALA A 8 62.35 -18.35 30.36
C ALA A 8 61.72 -17.31 29.42
N ALA A 9 62.53 -16.53 28.70
CA ALA A 9 62.04 -15.55 27.73
C ALA A 9 61.32 -16.23 26.55
N VAL A 10 61.89 -17.30 25.99
CA VAL A 10 61.26 -18.06 24.90
C VAL A 10 59.96 -18.73 25.37
N ALA A 11 59.93 -19.26 26.59
CA ALA A 11 58.70 -19.85 27.15
C ALA A 11 57.57 -18.82 27.29
N MET A 12 57.89 -17.61 27.75
CA MET A 12 56.92 -16.51 27.86
C MET A 12 56.38 -16.06 26.49
N GLU A 13 57.24 -16.05 25.48
CA GLU A 13 56.89 -15.68 24.11
C GLU A 13 55.96 -16.71 23.46
N VAL A 14 56.22 -18.01 23.70
CA VAL A 14 55.35 -19.11 23.25
C VAL A 14 53.98 -19.06 23.94
N GLU A 15 53.92 -18.76 25.24
CA GLU A 15 52.64 -18.58 25.94
C GLU A 15 51.87 -17.36 25.42
N ALA A 16 52.55 -16.23 25.17
CA ALA A 16 51.92 -15.04 24.62
C ALA A 16 51.34 -15.30 23.22
N GLU A 17 52.06 -16.00 22.34
CA GLU A 17 51.53 -16.41 21.03
C GLU A 17 50.32 -17.33 21.14
N ALA A 18 50.31 -18.26 22.10
CA ALA A 18 49.20 -19.19 22.30
C ALA A 18 47.92 -18.44 22.73
N VAL A 19 48.05 -17.43 23.59
CA VAL A 19 46.91 -16.58 24.03
C VAL A 19 46.35 -15.77 22.86
N VAL A 20 47.21 -15.19 22.02
CA VAL A 20 46.79 -14.44 20.84
C VAL A 20 46.05 -15.33 19.84
N ARG A 21 46.58 -16.53 19.55
CA ARG A 21 45.90 -17.50 18.64
C ARG A 21 44.56 -17.96 19.18
N ALA A 22 44.43 -18.16 20.50
CA ALA A 22 43.16 -18.52 21.12
C ALA A 22 42.11 -17.39 20.99
N ALA A 23 42.52 -16.13 21.22
CA ALA A 23 41.65 -14.97 21.06
C ALA A 23 41.23 -14.74 19.59
N GLU A 24 42.14 -14.96 18.64
CA GLU A 24 41.83 -14.88 17.21
C GLU A 24 40.86 -15.99 16.77
N ALA A 25 41.01 -17.21 17.30
CA ALA A 25 40.12 -18.32 17.01
C ALA A 25 38.69 -18.08 17.54
N GLU A 26 38.55 -17.55 18.76
CA GLU A 26 37.24 -17.15 19.31
C GLU A 26 36.59 -16.03 18.48
N ARG A 27 37.37 -15.04 18.07
CA ARG A 27 36.87 -13.94 17.23
C ARG A 27 36.38 -14.44 15.87
N GLN A 28 37.12 -15.36 15.22
CA GLN A 28 36.70 -15.98 13.97
C GLN A 28 35.45 -16.86 14.14
N ALA A 29 35.33 -17.58 15.27
CA ALA A 29 34.14 -18.38 15.56
C ALA A 29 32.89 -17.50 15.73
N ALA A 30 33.01 -16.38 16.46
CA ALA A 30 31.93 -15.41 16.62
C ALA A 30 31.50 -14.77 15.29
N GLU A 31 32.46 -14.47 14.41
CA GLU A 31 32.22 -13.87 13.11
C GLU A 31 31.48 -14.84 12.17
N ARG A 32 31.90 -16.11 12.13
CA ARG A 32 31.19 -17.18 11.40
C ARG A 32 29.76 -17.37 11.91
N GLN A 33 29.56 -17.37 13.23
CA GLN A 33 28.25 -17.53 13.83
C GLN A 33 27.32 -16.33 13.51
N ALA A 34 27.86 -15.12 13.46
CA ALA A 34 27.12 -13.93 13.02
C ALA A 34 26.75 -13.98 11.54
N GLU A 35 27.65 -14.47 10.68
CA GLU A 35 27.42 -14.61 9.24
C GLU A 35 26.37 -15.68 8.94
N GLU A 36 26.41 -16.83 9.62
CA GLU A 36 25.38 -17.87 9.56
C GLU A 36 24.00 -17.33 9.99
N SER A 37 23.94 -16.59 11.10
CA SER A 37 22.70 -15.96 11.57
C SER A 37 22.15 -14.95 10.56
N ARG A 38 23.02 -14.17 9.91
CA ARG A 38 22.65 -13.21 8.87
C ARG A 38 22.11 -13.91 7.62
N MET A 39 22.77 -14.98 7.17
CA MET A 39 22.33 -15.77 6.02
C MET A 39 21.01 -16.50 6.28
N ALA A 40 20.80 -17.01 7.50
CA ALA A 40 19.54 -17.62 7.91
C ALA A 40 18.37 -16.61 7.85
N LYS A 41 18.58 -15.37 8.30
CA LYS A 41 17.56 -14.30 8.22
C LYS A 41 17.22 -13.92 6.78
N ILE A 42 18.22 -13.86 5.90
CA ILE A 42 18.01 -13.58 4.47
C ILE A 42 17.20 -14.70 3.80
N ARG A 43 17.49 -15.96 4.13
CA ARG A 43 16.73 -17.12 3.64
C ARG A 43 15.28 -17.08 4.10
N ALA A 44 15.03 -16.87 5.39
CA ALA A 44 13.68 -16.77 5.95
C ALA A 44 12.88 -15.62 5.30
N ALA A 45 13.50 -14.47 5.07
CA ALA A 45 12.85 -13.35 4.39
C ALA A 45 12.51 -13.66 2.92
N ARG A 46 13.35 -14.42 2.21
CA ARG A 46 13.06 -14.88 0.84
C ARG A 46 11.92 -15.87 0.79
N GLU A 47 11.88 -16.83 1.71
CA GLU A 47 10.81 -17.85 1.82
C GLU A 47 9.46 -17.18 2.15
N ALA A 48 9.43 -16.24 3.10
CA ALA A 48 8.24 -15.46 3.43
C ALA A 48 7.73 -14.64 2.24
N ARG A 49 8.64 -14.05 1.44
CA ARG A 49 8.29 -13.29 0.24
C ARG A 49 7.77 -14.18 -0.89
N ALA A 50 8.28 -15.40 -1.02
CA ALA A 50 7.78 -16.39 -1.98
C ALA A 50 6.36 -16.84 -1.63
N ALA A 51 6.10 -17.15 -0.35
CA ALA A 51 4.76 -17.50 0.13
C ALA A 51 3.75 -16.36 -0.09
N ALA A 52 4.14 -15.11 0.21
CA ALA A 52 3.28 -13.95 -0.04
C ALA A 52 2.93 -13.76 -1.53
N LYS A 53 3.85 -14.13 -2.44
CA LYS A 53 3.63 -14.06 -3.89
C LYS A 53 2.68 -15.17 -4.37
N GLU A 54 2.73 -16.36 -3.77
CA GLU A 54 1.76 -17.43 -4.05
C GLU A 54 0.35 -17.06 -3.60
N HIS A 55 0.21 -16.46 -2.40
CA HIS A 55 -1.07 -15.93 -1.93
C HIS A 55 -1.63 -14.86 -2.88
N HIS A 56 -0.78 -13.92 -3.34
CA HIS A 56 -1.20 -12.90 -4.30
C HIS A 56 -1.70 -13.50 -5.63
N ASN A 57 -1.03 -14.52 -6.16
CA ASN A 57 -1.45 -15.20 -7.38
C ASN A 57 -2.78 -15.97 -7.20
N ALA A 58 -3.00 -16.58 -6.03
CA ALA A 58 -4.25 -17.29 -5.72
C ALA A 58 -5.44 -16.32 -5.62
N ASP A 59 -5.25 -15.16 -5.00
CA ASP A 59 -6.25 -14.10 -4.92
C ASP A 59 -6.58 -13.53 -6.32
N GLU A 60 -5.59 -13.40 -7.20
CA GLU A 60 -5.78 -12.97 -8.59
C GLU A 60 -6.60 -13.99 -9.41
N ALA A 61 -6.36 -15.28 -9.20
CA ALA A 61 -7.14 -16.36 -9.83
C ALA A 61 -8.59 -16.39 -9.33
N ALA A 62 -8.82 -16.24 -8.03
CA ALA A 62 -10.16 -16.17 -7.44
C ALA A 62 -10.93 -14.92 -7.92
N LEU A 63 -10.23 -13.79 -8.06
CA LEU A 63 -10.75 -12.56 -8.63
C LEU A 63 -11.18 -12.72 -10.09
N ALA A 64 -10.39 -13.40 -10.91
CA ALA A 64 -10.73 -13.69 -12.30
C ALA A 64 -11.98 -14.56 -12.42
N ALA A 65 -12.12 -15.57 -11.54
CA ALA A 65 -13.31 -16.42 -11.49
C ALA A 65 -14.58 -15.63 -11.11
N SER A 66 -14.50 -14.77 -10.09
CA SER A 66 -15.60 -13.88 -9.68
C SER A 66 -16.01 -12.93 -10.81
N LYS A 67 -15.05 -12.29 -11.49
CA LYS A 67 -15.32 -11.41 -12.64
C LYS A 67 -16.04 -12.13 -13.79
N ALA A 68 -15.72 -13.41 -14.03
CA ALA A 68 -16.36 -14.19 -15.07
C ALA A 68 -17.84 -14.49 -14.73
N GLN A 69 -18.14 -14.78 -13.47
CA GLN A 69 -19.52 -14.96 -12.99
C GLN A 69 -20.33 -13.65 -13.07
N ASP A 70 -19.76 -12.53 -12.61
CA ASP A 70 -20.43 -11.23 -12.66
C ASP A 70 -20.70 -10.77 -14.11
N ALA A 71 -19.75 -11.02 -15.03
CA ALA A 71 -19.94 -10.73 -16.44
C ALA A 71 -21.04 -11.57 -17.10
N GLN A 72 -21.26 -12.81 -16.65
CA GLN A 72 -22.38 -13.64 -17.11
C GLN A 72 -23.72 -13.08 -16.63
N VAL A 73 -23.82 -12.68 -15.36
CA VAL A 73 -25.06 -12.10 -14.79
C VAL A 73 -25.42 -10.78 -15.47
N ILE A 74 -24.43 -9.90 -15.69
CA ILE A 74 -24.64 -8.62 -16.39
C ILE A 74 -25.07 -8.84 -17.85
N ARG A 75 -24.48 -9.82 -18.56
CA ARG A 75 -24.90 -10.16 -19.93
C ARG A 75 -26.32 -10.73 -19.97
N ALA A 76 -26.72 -11.53 -18.99
CA ALA A 76 -28.08 -12.05 -18.89
C ALA A 76 -29.09 -10.93 -18.65
N ALA A 77 -28.81 -10.01 -17.71
CA ALA A 77 -29.66 -8.85 -17.43
C ALA A 77 -29.79 -7.92 -18.65
N LYS A 78 -28.70 -7.63 -19.37
CA LYS A 78 -28.74 -6.84 -20.61
C LYS A 78 -29.59 -7.49 -21.71
N ARG A 79 -29.57 -8.82 -21.83
CA ARG A 79 -30.41 -9.54 -22.81
C ARG A 79 -31.90 -9.52 -22.44
N ALA A 80 -32.23 -9.57 -21.15
CA ALA A 80 -33.60 -9.44 -20.68
C ALA A 80 -34.15 -8.03 -20.96
N ALA A 81 -33.41 -6.99 -20.58
CA ALA A 81 -33.80 -5.60 -20.85
C ALA A 81 -33.94 -5.30 -22.35
N LYS A 82 -33.07 -5.89 -23.19
CA LYS A 82 -33.21 -5.75 -24.64
C LYS A 82 -34.50 -6.41 -25.18
N ARG A 83 -34.91 -7.56 -24.65
CA ARG A 83 -36.17 -8.21 -25.07
C ARG A 83 -37.40 -7.39 -24.67
N GLU A 84 -37.38 -6.77 -23.50
CA GLU A 84 -38.44 -5.85 -23.06
C GLU A 84 -38.49 -4.60 -23.94
N ALA A 85 -37.34 -4.03 -24.30
CA ALA A 85 -37.26 -2.89 -25.21
C ALA A 85 -37.70 -3.22 -26.64
N ASP A 86 -37.30 -4.38 -27.18
CA ASP A 86 -37.71 -4.84 -28.51
C ASP A 86 -39.23 -5.10 -28.54
N ALA A 87 -39.82 -5.65 -27.46
CA ALA A 87 -41.27 -5.84 -27.32
C ALA A 87 -42.03 -4.50 -27.25
N ALA A 88 -41.54 -3.54 -26.48
CA ALA A 88 -42.12 -2.20 -26.37
C ALA A 88 -42.01 -1.42 -27.69
N GLN A 89 -40.92 -1.55 -28.44
CA GLN A 89 -40.78 -0.97 -29.78
C GLN A 89 -41.75 -1.58 -30.79
N GLN A 90 -42.04 -2.88 -30.69
CA GLN A 90 -42.99 -3.55 -31.57
C GLN A 90 -44.45 -3.13 -31.27
N GLU A 91 -44.74 -2.81 -30.01
CA GLU A 91 -46.01 -2.24 -29.56
C GLU A 91 -46.14 -0.75 -29.96
N ALA A 92 -45.07 0.04 -29.84
CA ALA A 92 -45.04 1.45 -30.23
C ALA A 92 -45.06 1.66 -31.76
N ALA A 93 -44.42 0.77 -32.55
CA ALA A 93 -44.47 0.83 -34.01
C ALA A 93 -45.89 0.63 -34.59
N SER A 94 -46.83 0.12 -33.78
CA SER A 94 -48.24 0.00 -34.17
C SER A 94 -49.05 1.31 -34.01
N ALA A 95 -48.48 2.34 -33.38
CA ALA A 95 -49.12 3.63 -33.11
C ALA A 95 -48.26 4.79 -33.64
N ALA A 96 -48.46 5.20 -34.90
CA ALA A 96 -47.71 6.29 -35.52
C ALA A 96 -48.09 7.68 -34.97
N MET A 97 -47.11 8.44 -34.46
CA MET A 97 -47.24 9.84 -34.00
C MET A 97 -46.27 10.78 -34.72
N SER A 98 -46.58 12.08 -34.71
CA SER A 98 -45.99 13.11 -35.58
C SER A 98 -44.60 13.58 -35.14
N GLU A 99 -43.82 14.17 -36.07
CA GLU A 99 -42.43 14.62 -35.81
C GLU A 99 -42.29 15.66 -34.69
N ALA A 100 -43.32 16.46 -34.42
CA ALA A 100 -43.31 17.44 -33.32
C ALA A 100 -43.32 16.75 -31.94
N ASP A 101 -44.07 15.66 -31.81
CA ASP A 101 -44.15 14.86 -30.58
C ASP A 101 -42.84 14.11 -30.30
N LEU A 102 -42.11 13.73 -31.36
CA LEU A 102 -40.78 13.10 -31.28
C LEU A 102 -39.71 14.07 -30.77
N GLU A 103 -39.80 15.36 -31.10
CA GLU A 103 -38.83 16.35 -30.63
C GLU A 103 -39.08 16.72 -29.16
N GLU A 104 -40.35 16.84 -28.75
CA GLU A 104 -40.72 17.04 -27.35
C GLU A 104 -40.40 15.81 -26.48
N ALA A 105 -40.59 14.60 -27.01
CA ALA A 105 -40.20 13.35 -26.34
C ALA A 105 -38.68 13.23 -26.17
N ARG A 106 -37.88 13.62 -27.17
CA ARG A 106 -36.41 13.65 -27.07
C ARG A 106 -35.92 14.68 -26.05
N GLN A 107 -36.64 15.78 -25.90
CA GLN A 107 -36.35 16.81 -24.92
C GLN A 107 -36.65 16.31 -23.50
N ARG A 108 -37.79 15.63 -23.31
CA ARG A 108 -38.12 14.93 -22.05
C ARG A 108 -37.16 13.79 -21.73
N GLU A 109 -36.72 12.99 -22.71
CA GLU A 109 -35.70 11.96 -22.51
C GLU A 109 -34.34 12.53 -22.09
N ARG A 110 -33.96 13.71 -22.60
CA ARG A 110 -32.73 14.41 -22.15
C ARG A 110 -32.87 14.93 -20.72
N GLU A 111 -34.05 15.42 -20.36
CA GLU A 111 -34.36 15.86 -19.00
C GLU A 111 -34.42 14.66 -18.04
N ASP A 112 -35.04 13.54 -18.43
CA ASP A 112 -35.11 12.30 -17.65
C ASP A 112 -33.76 11.58 -17.52
N ALA A 113 -32.91 11.63 -18.55
CA ALA A 113 -31.53 11.15 -18.47
C ALA A 113 -30.67 12.00 -17.51
N ALA A 114 -30.97 13.29 -17.36
CA ALA A 114 -30.35 14.15 -16.36
C ALA A 114 -30.82 13.81 -14.92
N HIS A 115 -31.95 13.11 -14.76
CA HIS A 115 -32.44 12.60 -13.47
C HIS A 115 -31.80 11.26 -13.04
N GLN A 116 -30.86 10.69 -13.82
CA GLN A 116 -30.07 9.53 -13.38
C GLN A 116 -28.99 9.95 -12.37
N GLY A 117 -29.39 9.96 -11.10
CA GLY A 117 -28.56 9.74 -9.90
C GLY A 117 -27.24 10.51 -9.79
N LYS A 118 -27.12 11.37 -8.78
CA LYS A 118 -25.84 12.00 -8.43
C LYS A 118 -24.74 10.95 -8.19
N ALA A 119 -23.53 11.23 -8.67
CA ALA A 119 -22.37 10.40 -8.41
C ALA A 119 -22.21 10.20 -6.90
N SER A 120 -22.20 8.94 -6.46
CA SER A 120 -22.18 8.60 -5.04
C SER A 120 -21.56 7.23 -4.80
N ILE A 121 -21.02 7.04 -3.60
CA ILE A 121 -20.55 5.74 -3.14
C ILE A 121 -21.73 4.99 -2.55
N ILE A 122 -21.99 3.78 -3.04
CA ILE A 122 -23.09 2.93 -2.63
C ILE A 122 -22.66 2.00 -1.50
N SER A 123 -21.48 1.39 -1.62
CA SER A 123 -20.91 0.56 -0.57
C SER A 123 -19.40 0.50 -0.63
N ILE A 124 -18.79 0.27 0.53
CA ILE A 124 -17.36 0.04 0.71
C ILE A 124 -17.22 -1.34 1.33
N ASN A 125 -16.40 -2.20 0.73
CA ASN A 125 -16.08 -3.52 1.27
C ASN A 125 -14.55 -3.63 1.45
N PRO A 126 -14.04 -3.39 2.66
CA PRO A 126 -12.61 -3.47 2.95
C PRO A 126 -12.03 -4.88 2.78
N GLU A 127 -12.80 -5.93 3.10
CA GLU A 127 -12.35 -7.33 2.99
C GLU A 127 -12.11 -7.73 1.54
N LYS A 128 -12.97 -7.28 0.63
CA LYS A 128 -12.83 -7.50 -0.82
C LYS A 128 -12.03 -6.40 -1.53
N THR A 129 -11.52 -5.43 -0.77
CA THR A 129 -10.83 -4.22 -1.23
C THR A 129 -11.55 -3.51 -2.38
N GLU A 130 -12.88 -3.44 -2.27
CA GLU A 130 -13.77 -2.97 -3.34
C GLU A 130 -14.66 -1.80 -2.87
N VAL A 131 -14.93 -0.87 -3.79
CA VAL A 131 -15.89 0.23 -3.62
C VAL A 131 -16.91 0.16 -4.75
N LEU A 132 -18.19 0.09 -4.40
CA LEU A 132 -19.28 0.18 -5.37
C LEU A 132 -19.76 1.63 -5.46
N ALA A 133 -19.70 2.22 -6.64
CA ALA A 133 -20.13 3.59 -6.88
C ALA A 133 -21.21 3.68 -7.97
N MET A 134 -22.06 4.70 -7.86
CA MET A 134 -22.99 5.13 -8.91
C MET A 134 -22.33 6.21 -9.74
N ALA A 135 -22.20 5.97 -11.05
CA ALA A 135 -21.74 6.96 -12.00
C ALA A 135 -22.92 7.42 -12.90
N PRO A 136 -23.19 8.73 -13.01
CA PRO A 136 -24.24 9.25 -13.88
C PRO A 136 -24.08 8.72 -15.30
N SER A 137 -25.19 8.35 -15.95
CA SER A 137 -25.23 7.78 -17.32
C SER A 137 -24.56 6.42 -17.50
N VAL A 138 -23.87 5.89 -16.48
CA VAL A 138 -23.05 4.68 -16.55
C VAL A 138 -23.60 3.57 -15.66
N GLY A 139 -24.26 3.94 -14.56
CA GLY A 139 -24.85 3.04 -13.57
C GLY A 139 -23.85 2.59 -12.50
N LEU A 140 -24.15 1.47 -11.85
CA LEU A 140 -23.30 0.88 -10.80
C LEU A 140 -21.95 0.42 -11.38
N ARG A 141 -20.86 0.74 -10.68
CA ARG A 141 -19.48 0.37 -11.03
C ARG A 141 -18.69 -0.05 -9.78
N PRO A 142 -18.15 -1.28 -9.76
CA PRO A 142 -17.20 -1.69 -8.74
C PRO A 142 -15.78 -1.21 -9.10
N PHE A 143 -15.07 -0.68 -8.10
CA PHE A 143 -13.67 -0.28 -8.18
C PHE A 143 -12.86 -1.08 -7.16
N ARG A 144 -11.76 -1.69 -7.58
CA ARG A 144 -10.89 -2.47 -6.69
C ARG A 144 -9.56 -1.76 -6.49
N PHE A 145 -9.10 -1.78 -5.24
CA PHE A 145 -7.85 -1.17 -4.81
C PHE A 145 -7.01 -2.20 -4.06
N ALA A 146 -5.75 -1.87 -3.80
CA ALA A 146 -4.92 -2.69 -2.91
C ALA A 146 -5.48 -2.72 -1.49
N ARG A 147 -6.14 -1.62 -1.07
CA ARG A 147 -6.84 -1.47 0.21
C ARG A 147 -7.90 -0.39 0.08
N VAL A 148 -8.93 -0.51 0.91
CA VAL A 148 -9.99 0.47 1.04
C VAL A 148 -10.23 0.72 2.53
N PHE A 149 -10.42 1.98 2.90
CA PHE A 149 -10.69 2.41 4.27
C PHE A 149 -12.14 2.87 4.37
N GLU A 150 -12.84 2.45 5.42
CA GLU A 150 -14.17 2.96 5.74
C GLU A 150 -14.09 4.35 6.37
N PRO A 151 -15.17 5.15 6.34
CA PRO A 151 -15.22 6.46 6.99
C PRO A 151 -14.93 6.44 8.50
N SER A 152 -15.11 5.29 9.15
CA SER A 152 -14.79 5.04 10.57
C SER A 152 -13.31 4.77 10.83
N SER A 153 -12.49 4.60 9.79
CA SER A 153 -11.07 4.26 9.92
C SER A 153 -10.30 5.42 10.55
N SER A 154 -9.46 5.11 11.53
CA SER A 154 -8.65 6.12 12.21
C SER A 154 -7.38 6.47 11.42
N GLN A 155 -6.80 7.62 11.76
CA GLN A 155 -5.51 8.05 11.21
C GLN A 155 -4.38 7.07 11.57
N LYS A 156 -4.51 6.37 12.70
CA LYS A 156 -3.61 5.30 13.11
C LYS A 156 -3.73 4.10 12.18
N ASP A 157 -4.94 3.69 11.82
CA ASP A 157 -5.17 2.57 10.90
C ASP A 157 -4.56 2.86 9.53
N VAL A 158 -4.75 4.08 9.01
CA VAL A 158 -4.14 4.51 7.75
C VAL A 158 -2.61 4.48 7.84
N TYR A 159 -2.03 4.95 8.94
CA TYR A 159 -0.59 4.90 9.15
C TYR A 159 -0.04 3.48 9.21
N GLU A 160 -0.64 2.60 10.02
CA GLU A 160 -0.19 1.22 10.17
C GLU A 160 -0.25 0.45 8.85
N ARG A 161 -1.25 0.75 8.03
CA ARG A 161 -1.48 0.07 6.75
C ARG A 161 -0.64 0.64 5.62
N CYS A 162 -0.37 1.95 5.59
CA CYS A 162 0.30 2.61 4.46
C CYS A 162 1.65 3.23 4.84
N GLY A 163 1.69 4.02 5.91
CA GLY A 163 2.88 4.77 6.31
C GLY A 163 4.02 3.91 6.86
N ARG A 164 3.68 2.89 7.66
CA ARG A 164 4.67 2.07 8.38
C ARG A 164 5.61 1.29 7.45
N ALA A 165 5.09 0.82 6.31
CA ALA A 165 5.91 0.15 5.30
C ALA A 165 6.98 1.11 4.73
N ALA A 166 6.59 2.35 4.39
CA ALA A 166 7.52 3.35 3.88
C ALA A 166 8.62 3.71 4.90
N VAL A 167 8.26 3.78 6.19
CA VAL A 167 9.23 4.01 7.27
C VAL A 167 10.21 2.83 7.40
N ALA A 168 9.70 1.60 7.36
CA ALA A 168 10.55 0.40 7.41
C ALA A 168 11.53 0.36 6.24
N ASP A 169 11.07 0.66 5.03
CA ASP A 169 11.90 0.75 3.83
C ASP A 169 13.00 1.82 4.00
N LEU A 170 12.65 3.01 4.50
CA LEU A 170 13.59 4.10 4.75
C LEU A 170 14.66 3.75 5.79
N ILE A 171 14.26 3.10 6.88
CA ILE A 171 15.17 2.58 7.91
C ILE A 171 16.15 1.55 7.30
N ASN A 172 15.70 0.76 6.33
CA ASN A 172 16.51 -0.23 5.63
C ASN A 172 17.33 0.35 4.46
N GLY A 173 17.32 1.67 4.27
CA GLY A 173 18.12 2.35 3.24
C GLY A 173 17.45 2.41 1.87
N GLN A 174 16.13 2.22 1.79
CA GLN A 174 15.36 2.35 0.56
C GLN A 174 14.61 3.68 0.52
N SER A 175 14.40 4.23 -0.68
CA SER A 175 13.58 5.43 -0.85
C SER A 175 12.10 5.07 -0.91
N GLY A 176 11.27 5.84 -0.21
CA GLY A 176 9.81 5.72 -0.23
C GLY A 176 9.15 7.06 -0.57
N CYS A 177 7.99 7.01 -1.22
CA CYS A 177 7.18 8.19 -1.52
C CYS A 177 5.71 7.89 -1.18
N ILE A 178 5.05 8.80 -0.46
CA ILE A 178 3.62 8.74 -0.20
C ILE A 178 2.97 9.97 -0.82
N LEU A 179 2.05 9.73 -1.75
CA LEU A 179 1.27 10.77 -2.40
C LEU A 179 -0.20 10.65 -2.01
N VAL A 180 -0.81 11.77 -1.65
CA VAL A 180 -2.24 11.84 -1.33
C VAL A 180 -2.93 12.70 -2.40
N TYR A 181 -3.94 12.13 -3.06
CA TYR A 181 -4.65 12.78 -4.17
C TYR A 181 -6.17 12.71 -3.95
N GLY A 182 -6.91 13.64 -4.57
CA GLY A 182 -8.36 13.76 -4.42
C GLY A 182 -8.85 15.19 -4.60
N GLN A 183 -10.17 15.37 -4.70
CA GLN A 183 -10.79 16.69 -4.85
C GLN A 183 -10.60 17.58 -3.61
N THR A 184 -10.81 18.89 -3.75
CA THR A 184 -10.80 19.81 -2.60
C THR A 184 -11.85 19.40 -1.57
N GLY A 185 -11.49 19.43 -0.29
CA GLY A 185 -12.35 18.98 0.81
C GLY A 185 -12.40 17.47 1.03
N SER A 186 -11.72 16.64 0.22
CA SER A 186 -11.74 15.16 0.37
C SER A 186 -10.87 14.61 1.50
N GLY A 187 -10.29 15.47 2.36
CA GLY A 187 -9.46 15.03 3.49
C GLY A 187 -7.97 14.86 3.23
N LYS A 188 -7.42 15.30 2.07
CA LYS A 188 -5.98 15.15 1.76
C LYS A 188 -5.04 15.68 2.87
N THR A 189 -5.25 16.93 3.30
CA THR A 189 -4.46 17.57 4.37
C THR A 189 -4.67 16.90 5.71
N HIS A 190 -5.90 16.45 6.00
CA HIS A 190 -6.22 15.68 7.19
C HIS A 190 -5.45 14.35 7.21
N THR A 191 -5.43 13.59 6.12
CA THR A 191 -4.66 12.33 6.03
C THR A 191 -3.15 12.58 6.17
N MET A 192 -2.62 13.63 5.53
CA MET A 192 -1.18 13.89 5.53
C MET A 192 -0.67 14.39 6.88
N PHE A 193 -1.31 15.42 7.44
CA PHE A 193 -0.86 16.07 8.68
C PHE A 193 -1.80 15.79 9.85
N GLY A 194 -3.10 15.95 9.64
CA GLY A 194 -4.11 15.87 10.68
C GLY A 194 -3.91 16.90 11.80
N ASP A 195 -4.72 16.83 12.84
CA ASP A 195 -4.68 17.77 13.97
C ASP A 195 -4.97 17.07 15.31
N GLY A 196 -4.29 17.51 16.38
CA GLY A 196 -4.48 17.03 17.75
C GLY A 196 -4.55 15.50 17.88
N PRO A 197 -5.67 14.91 18.33
CA PRO A 197 -5.82 13.46 18.49
C PRO A 197 -5.79 12.69 17.15
N SER A 198 -5.94 13.39 16.03
CA SER A 198 -6.03 12.86 14.66
C SER A 198 -4.76 13.09 13.85
N PHE A 199 -3.58 13.15 14.49
CA PHE A 199 -2.31 13.25 13.77
C PHE A 199 -2.20 12.20 12.65
N GLY A 200 -1.84 12.67 11.46
CA GLY A 200 -1.79 11.91 10.22
C GLY A 200 -0.43 11.29 9.94
N LEU A 201 -0.14 11.10 8.66
CA LEU A 201 1.05 10.38 8.20
C LEU A 201 2.36 11.05 8.60
N VAL A 202 2.55 12.34 8.26
CA VAL A 202 3.81 13.07 8.47
C VAL A 202 4.26 13.06 9.94
N PRO A 203 3.45 13.49 10.93
CA PRO A 203 3.88 13.48 12.32
C PRO A 203 4.23 12.07 12.83
N ARG A 204 3.46 11.05 12.45
CA ARG A 204 3.71 9.64 12.84
C ARG A 204 4.99 9.07 12.21
N VAL A 205 5.24 9.39 10.95
CA VAL A 205 6.50 9.03 10.26
C VAL A 205 7.69 9.65 10.99
N CYS A 206 7.61 10.95 11.31
CA CYS A 206 8.67 11.64 12.04
C CYS A 206 8.93 11.02 13.42
N GLU A 207 7.88 10.70 14.16
CA GLU A 207 7.96 10.05 15.47
C GLU A 207 8.65 8.67 15.38
N GLU A 208 8.19 7.77 14.50
CA GLU A 208 8.78 6.43 14.35
C GLU A 208 10.23 6.49 13.84
N MET A 209 10.56 7.45 12.96
CA MET A 209 11.93 7.66 12.48
C MET A 209 12.86 8.15 13.59
N LEU A 210 12.43 9.09 14.42
CA LEU A 210 13.21 9.58 15.57
C LEU A 210 13.44 8.45 16.59
N GLU A 211 12.42 7.64 16.87
CA GLU A 211 12.58 6.46 17.72
C GLU A 211 13.59 5.46 17.14
N ALA A 212 13.50 5.17 15.84
CA ALA A 212 14.39 4.23 15.16
C ALA A 212 15.85 4.72 15.19
N ILE A 213 16.07 6.01 14.99
CA ILE A 213 17.39 6.64 15.12
C ILE A 213 17.91 6.50 16.53
N GLY A 214 17.10 6.80 17.55
CA GLY A 214 17.51 6.65 18.95
C GLY A 214 17.87 5.21 19.31
N LYS A 215 17.12 4.22 18.82
CA LYS A 215 17.42 2.79 18.98
C LYS A 215 18.75 2.41 18.31
N ARG A 216 19.01 2.90 17.10
CA ARG A 216 20.27 2.64 16.37
C ARG A 216 21.49 3.30 17.01
N GLN A 217 21.35 4.52 17.52
CA GLN A 217 22.43 5.23 18.22
C GLN A 217 22.86 4.49 19.48
N ARG A 218 21.92 3.90 20.24
CA ARG A 218 22.25 3.05 21.40
C ARG A 218 23.04 1.78 21.05
N LEU A 219 22.93 1.32 19.80
CA LEU A 219 23.70 0.18 19.26
C LEU A 219 25.05 0.61 18.65
N GLY A 220 25.45 1.88 18.79
CA GLY A 220 26.72 2.41 18.29
C GLY A 220 26.69 2.91 16.84
N PHE A 221 25.52 2.91 16.17
CA PHE A 221 25.40 3.43 14.81
C PHE A 221 25.27 4.96 14.80
N LYS A 222 26.00 5.62 13.90
CA LYS A 222 25.77 7.04 13.60
C LYS A 222 24.56 7.17 12.67
N ALA A 223 23.55 7.92 13.10
CA ALA A 223 22.36 8.21 12.31
C ALA A 223 21.91 9.65 12.53
N SER A 224 21.50 10.33 11.46
CA SER A 224 21.01 11.71 11.45
C SER A 224 19.76 11.84 10.58
N LEU A 225 18.75 12.58 11.03
CA LEU A 225 17.56 12.92 10.25
C LEU A 225 17.68 14.35 9.71
N LYS A 226 17.34 14.55 8.44
CA LYS A 226 17.17 15.88 7.83
C LYS A 226 15.78 15.93 7.23
N VAL A 227 15.08 17.04 7.45
CA VAL A 227 13.73 17.29 6.94
C VAL A 227 13.77 18.55 6.10
N ALA A 228 13.14 18.51 4.94
CA ALA A 228 12.90 19.67 4.08
C ALA A 228 11.41 19.74 3.77
N TYR A 229 10.87 20.95 3.72
CA TYR A 229 9.50 21.23 3.29
C TYR A 229 9.58 22.14 2.08
N VAL A 230 8.85 21.78 1.03
CA VAL A 230 8.84 22.48 -0.25
C VAL A 230 7.40 22.54 -0.72
N GLU A 231 7.00 23.70 -1.24
CA GLU A 231 5.68 23.89 -1.81
C GLU A 231 5.79 24.21 -3.29
N ILE A 232 4.94 23.58 -4.11
CA ILE A 232 4.91 23.81 -5.55
C ILE A 232 3.62 24.56 -5.87
N PHE A 233 3.77 25.79 -6.37
CA PHE A 233 2.65 26.62 -6.83
C PHE A 233 2.83 26.93 -8.31
N GLY A 234 1.96 26.36 -9.14
CA GLY A 234 2.07 26.50 -10.60
C GLY A 234 3.33 25.80 -11.12
N ALA A 235 4.25 26.57 -11.70
CA ALA A 235 5.54 26.09 -12.20
C ALA A 235 6.72 26.45 -11.28
N GLU A 236 6.46 27.08 -10.13
CA GLU A 236 7.48 27.57 -9.21
C GLU A 236 7.57 26.66 -7.97
N VAL A 237 8.80 26.52 -7.47
CA VAL A 237 9.15 25.78 -6.27
C VAL A 237 9.58 26.79 -5.22
N ALA A 238 8.88 26.85 -4.08
CA ALA A 238 9.14 27.75 -2.97
C ALA A 238 9.65 27.01 -1.72
#